data_AF-A0A918KEM8-F1
#
_entry.id   AF-A0A918KEM8-F1
#
_cell.length_a   1.000
_cell.length_b   1.000
_cell.length_c   1.000
_cell.angle_alpha   90.00
_cell.angle_beta   90.00
_cell.angle_gamma   90.00
#
_symmetry.space_group_name_H-M   'P 1'
#
loop_
_entity.id
_entity.type
_entity.pdbx_description
1 polymer ?
#
loop_
_entity_poly.entity_id
_entity_poly.type
_entity_poly.pdbx_seq_one_letter_code
_entity_poly.pdbx_strand_id
1 'polypeptide(L)'
;MADTPDTPSTPKDATDRSNADERVGQAPVPTRENARTLFEPTEIPVIHHVQSPKERALQRLRDQAKAEQKEMPFAVIEGEAMTQIPMDLYIPPDALEVFLDAFEGPLDLLLYLIKKQNLDILNINVFQITEQYMEYVELMHALQLELAAEYLVMAAMLAEIKSRMLLPRSKDEDDEEEEDPRAELIRRLQEYEQFKTAAENLDEIPRVGRDIFTTSEHQPDYERPRLHPDVDMREMLLALKEVLARADMFEEHEIQRETLSTRQRMGEVLERLNGTAFVPFITLFDPREGRLGVVVTFLAVMELTKESLIDLIQNEAFAPIHVKARSA
;
A
#
# COMPACT_ATOMS: atom_id res chain seq x y z
N MET A 1 1.25 35.76 60.66
CA MET A 1 1.84 35.42 61.97
C MET A 1 3.20 34.81 61.66
N ALA A 2 4.23 35.65 61.82
CA ALA A 2 5.69 35.39 61.81
C ALA A 2 6.31 34.59 60.64
N ASP A 3 7.52 34.87 60.19
CA ASP A 3 8.32 36.09 60.07
C ASP A 3 9.52 35.65 59.22
N THR A 4 9.82 36.50 58.25
CA THR A 4 11.00 36.80 57.42
C THR A 4 12.41 36.28 57.81
N PRO A 5 13.47 36.55 56.99
CA PRO A 5 14.57 35.64 56.63
C PRO A 5 15.85 36.04 57.39
N ASP A 6 17.04 35.53 57.01
CA ASP A 6 18.14 36.42 56.58
C ASP A 6 19.41 35.65 56.21
N THR A 7 20.11 36.20 55.22
CA THR A 7 21.53 35.95 54.96
C THR A 7 22.34 36.95 55.79
N PRO A 8 23.61 36.69 56.11
CA PRO A 8 24.55 37.78 55.88
C PRO A 8 25.91 37.37 55.30
N SER A 9 26.36 38.31 54.48
CA SER A 9 27.67 38.61 53.90
C SER A 9 28.81 38.87 54.91
N THR A 10 30.02 38.36 54.59
CA THR A 10 31.43 38.91 54.67
C THR A 10 31.88 39.73 55.90
N PRO A 11 33.20 39.75 56.32
CA PRO A 11 34.36 40.11 55.47
C PRO A 11 35.79 39.61 55.84
N LYS A 12 36.70 39.90 54.88
CA LYS A 12 38.15 40.23 54.87
C LYS A 12 39.02 40.18 56.15
N ASP A 13 40.22 39.62 56.00
CA ASP A 13 41.56 40.20 56.33
C ASP A 13 42.62 39.31 55.62
N ALA A 14 43.54 39.72 54.75
CA ALA A 14 44.50 40.84 54.67
C ALA A 14 45.73 40.69 55.58
N THR A 15 46.91 40.99 54.99
CA THR A 15 48.27 41.13 55.57
C THR A 15 49.14 39.87 55.40
N ASP A 16 49.91 39.72 54.32
CA ASP A 16 51.14 40.46 53.94
C ASP A 16 52.30 40.25 54.93
N ARG A 17 53.40 39.67 54.43
CA ARG A 17 54.78 39.96 54.85
C ARG A 17 55.79 39.41 53.85
N SER A 18 56.27 40.34 53.04
CA SER A 18 57.69 40.67 52.81
C SER A 18 58.61 39.68 52.08
N ASN A 19 58.81 39.98 50.80
CA ASN A 19 60.09 40.31 50.14
C ASN A 19 61.40 39.96 50.86
N ALA A 20 62.28 39.30 50.10
CA ALA A 20 63.71 39.62 50.06
C ALA A 20 64.15 39.70 48.59
N ASP A 21 64.90 40.75 48.33
CA ASP A 21 65.24 41.39 47.07
C ASP A 21 66.63 40.91 46.56
N GLU A 22 67.02 41.44 45.39
CA GLU A 22 68.38 41.54 44.82
C GLU A 22 68.88 40.37 43.93
N ARG A 23 69.43 40.56 42.72
CA ARG A 23 69.84 41.75 41.94
C ARG A 23 70.11 41.34 40.47
N VAL A 24 69.65 42.18 39.55
CA VAL A 24 70.33 42.78 38.36
C VAL A 24 71.09 41.89 37.35
N GLY A 25 70.61 41.94 36.10
CA GLY A 25 71.40 41.76 34.87
C GLY A 25 70.66 42.33 33.65
N GLN A 26 71.13 43.46 33.11
CA GLN A 26 70.54 44.19 31.98
C GLN A 26 71.30 43.91 30.67
N ALA A 27 70.54 43.89 29.55
CA ALA A 27 70.86 44.28 28.16
C ALA A 27 70.91 43.13 27.11
N PRO A 28 70.63 43.39 25.81
CA PRO A 28 69.90 44.49 25.16
C PRO A 28 68.70 44.02 24.28
N VAL A 29 67.85 44.97 23.87
CA VAL A 29 66.76 44.77 22.88
C VAL A 29 67.32 44.91 21.47
N PRO A 30 67.12 43.94 20.54
CA PRO A 30 67.51 44.11 19.15
C PRO A 30 66.35 44.63 18.27
N THR A 31 66.73 45.61 17.44
CA THR A 31 65.96 46.36 16.45
C THR A 31 65.47 45.50 15.28
N ARG A 32 64.34 45.90 14.70
CA ARG A 32 63.75 45.35 13.47
C ARG A 32 64.66 45.55 12.25
N GLU A 33 65.49 44.56 11.94
CA GLU A 33 66.00 44.29 10.59
C GLU A 33 66.67 42.92 10.62
N ASN A 34 66.44 42.09 9.59
CA ASN A 34 66.89 40.69 9.43
C ASN A 34 65.91 39.59 9.89
N ALA A 35 64.64 39.70 9.48
CA ALA A 35 63.75 38.55 9.39
C ALA A 35 63.97 37.82 8.06
N ARG A 36 64.96 36.92 7.99
CA ARG A 36 65.12 35.82 7.01
C ARG A 36 66.51 35.20 7.16
N THR A 37 66.67 34.23 8.07
CA THR A 37 67.63 33.11 8.06
C THR A 37 67.75 32.46 9.46
N LEU A 38 66.67 31.92 10.03
CA LEU A 38 66.75 31.10 11.25
C LEU A 38 65.59 30.07 11.28
N PHE A 39 65.54 29.15 10.30
CA PHE A 39 64.74 27.93 10.40
C PHE A 39 65.37 26.84 9.49
N GLU A 40 66.42 26.20 9.98
CA GLU A 40 66.69 24.81 9.59
C GLU A 40 65.96 23.92 10.62
N PRO A 41 65.07 23.00 10.21
CA PRO A 41 64.42 22.12 11.16
C PRO A 41 65.44 21.11 11.66
N THR A 42 65.94 21.31 12.88
CA THR A 42 66.68 20.28 13.62
C THR A 42 65.68 19.20 14.02
N GLU A 43 65.88 17.96 13.55
CA GLU A 43 65.05 16.81 13.91
C GLU A 43 65.04 16.62 15.44
N ILE A 44 63.84 16.68 16.03
CA ILE A 44 63.63 16.26 17.42
C ILE A 44 63.72 14.73 17.42
N PRO A 45 64.59 14.10 18.22
CA PRO A 45 64.61 12.64 18.30
C PRO A 45 63.28 12.15 18.90
N VAL A 46 62.49 11.47 18.08
CA VAL A 46 61.28 10.77 18.51
C VAL A 46 61.70 9.65 19.47
N ILE A 47 61.31 9.75 20.73
CA ILE A 47 61.44 8.65 21.68
C ILE A 47 60.55 7.51 21.15
N HIS A 48 61.16 6.48 20.58
CA HIS A 48 60.45 5.23 20.27
C HIS A 48 59.95 4.64 21.59
N HIS A 49 58.64 4.71 21.82
CA HIS A 49 58.01 3.99 22.91
C HIS A 49 58.20 2.49 22.64
N VAL A 50 59.17 1.86 23.32
CA VAL A 50 59.37 0.42 23.24
C VAL A 50 58.19 -0.22 23.97
N GLN A 51 57.20 -0.66 23.20
CA GLN A 51 56.04 -1.38 23.71
C GLN A 51 56.49 -2.48 24.68
N SER A 52 55.86 -2.52 25.85
CA SER A 52 56.15 -3.52 26.87
C SER A 52 55.88 -4.94 26.33
N PRO A 53 56.54 -5.97 26.87
CA PRO A 53 56.27 -7.36 26.49
C PRO A 53 54.79 -7.75 26.58
N LYS A 54 54.06 -7.14 27.53
CA LYS A 54 52.62 -7.34 27.75
C LYS A 54 51.77 -6.70 26.64
N GLU A 55 52.13 -5.52 26.17
CA GLU A 55 51.43 -4.85 25.06
C GLU A 55 51.67 -5.56 23.73
N ARG A 56 52.89 -6.05 23.49
CA ARG A 56 53.19 -6.89 22.32
C ARG A 56 52.43 -8.20 22.34
N ALA A 57 52.25 -8.81 23.51
CA ALA A 57 51.44 -10.02 23.67
C ALA A 57 49.95 -9.73 23.43
N LEU A 58 49.43 -8.60 23.93
CA LEU A 58 48.04 -8.20 23.72
C LEU A 58 47.74 -7.86 22.26
N GLN A 59 48.69 -7.22 21.57
CA GLN A 59 48.61 -6.93 20.14
C GLN A 59 48.59 -8.22 19.33
N ARG A 60 49.50 -9.18 19.64
CA ARG A 60 49.52 -10.49 19.00
C ARG A 60 48.24 -11.27 19.22
N LEU A 61 47.66 -11.24 20.43
CA LEU A 61 46.38 -11.88 20.72
C LEU A 61 45.21 -11.22 19.96
N ARG A 62 45.23 -9.88 19.81
CA ARG A 62 44.24 -9.15 18.99
C ARG A 62 44.38 -9.45 17.50
N ASP A 63 45.61 -9.56 17.01
CA ASP A 63 45.89 -9.89 15.61
C ASP A 63 45.55 -11.36 15.31
N GLN A 64 45.77 -12.28 16.26
CA GLN A 64 45.28 -13.66 16.20
C GLN A 64 43.75 -13.74 16.21
N ALA A 65 43.10 -13.00 17.10
CA ALA A 65 41.63 -12.95 17.17
C ALA A 65 41.01 -12.35 15.89
N LYS A 66 41.67 -11.36 15.27
CA LYS A 66 41.26 -10.81 13.95
C LYS A 66 41.46 -11.79 12.80
N ALA A 67 42.47 -12.65 12.86
CA ALA A 67 42.75 -13.64 11.82
C ALA A 67 41.82 -14.87 11.89
N GLU A 68 41.30 -15.20 13.08
CA GLU A 68 40.35 -16.31 13.29
C GLU A 68 38.91 -15.93 12.94
N GLN A 69 38.56 -14.65 12.92
CA GLN A 69 37.23 -14.17 12.54
C GLN A 69 37.11 -14.03 11.01
N LYS A 70 37.26 -15.15 10.28
CA LYS A 70 36.82 -15.22 8.88
C LYS A 70 35.33 -15.57 8.87
N GLU A 71 34.53 -14.70 8.28
CA GLU A 71 33.10 -14.93 8.04
C GLU A 71 32.92 -16.25 7.29
N MET A 72 32.05 -17.11 7.82
CA MET A 72 31.77 -18.43 7.26
C MET A 72 31.10 -18.26 5.89
N PRO A 73 31.54 -18.97 4.84
CA PRO A 73 30.91 -18.89 3.52
C PRO A 73 29.48 -19.45 3.59
N PHE A 74 28.53 -18.71 3.03
CA PHE A 74 27.11 -19.08 3.03
C PHE A 74 26.82 -20.29 2.11
N ALA A 75 27.54 -20.44 1.00
CA ALA A 75 27.45 -21.59 0.09
C ALA A 75 28.71 -21.69 -0.81
N VAL A 76 28.93 -22.88 -1.38
CA VAL A 76 29.94 -23.13 -2.43
C VAL A 76 29.19 -23.59 -3.68
N ILE A 77 29.26 -22.82 -4.76
CA ILE A 77 28.64 -23.14 -6.05
C ILE A 77 29.75 -23.19 -7.09
N GLU A 78 29.86 -24.30 -7.82
CA GLU A 78 30.93 -24.58 -8.82
C GLU A 78 32.38 -24.37 -8.32
N GLY A 79 32.61 -24.50 -7.01
CA GLY A 79 33.96 -24.43 -6.43
C GLY A 79 34.46 -23.03 -6.08
N GLU A 80 33.65 -21.98 -6.33
CA GLU A 80 33.92 -20.63 -5.82
C GLU A 80 33.14 -20.36 -4.53
N ALA A 81 33.83 -19.84 -3.52
CA ALA A 81 33.24 -19.53 -2.22
C ALA A 81 32.60 -18.14 -2.27
N MET A 82 31.26 -18.09 -2.28
CA MET A 82 30.53 -16.83 -2.21
C MET A 82 30.50 -16.34 -0.75
N THR A 83 31.19 -15.22 -0.53
CA THR A 83 31.30 -14.55 0.79
C THR A 83 30.35 -13.37 0.92
N GLN A 84 29.70 -12.95 -0.16
CA GLN A 84 28.71 -11.88 -0.19
C GLN A 84 27.43 -12.42 -0.83
N ILE A 85 26.28 -12.13 -0.21
CA ILE A 85 24.97 -12.39 -0.82
C ILE A 85 24.87 -11.42 -2.01
N PRO A 86 24.71 -11.90 -3.26
CA PRO A 86 24.45 -11.00 -4.37
C PRO A 86 23.16 -10.21 -4.08
N MET A 87 23.27 -8.88 -4.10
CA MET A 87 22.14 -7.96 -3.84
C MET A 87 21.12 -7.93 -4.99
N ASP A 88 21.41 -8.59 -6.11
CA ASP A 88 20.47 -8.77 -7.21
C ASP A 88 19.52 -9.92 -6.88
N LEU A 89 18.31 -9.50 -6.56
CA LEU A 89 17.27 -10.22 -5.84
C LEU A 89 16.70 -11.40 -6.66
N TYR A 90 17.16 -12.62 -6.41
CA TYR A 90 16.37 -13.81 -6.73
C TYR A 90 15.25 -13.96 -5.70
N ILE A 91 14.01 -13.64 -6.08
CA ILE A 91 12.82 -14.04 -5.31
C ILE A 91 12.36 -15.40 -5.84
N PRO A 92 12.37 -16.47 -5.04
CA PRO A 92 11.84 -17.76 -5.47
C PRO A 92 10.35 -17.62 -5.82
N PRO A 93 9.87 -18.22 -6.92
CA PRO A 93 8.48 -18.10 -7.36
C PRO A 93 7.47 -18.65 -6.33
N ASP A 94 7.88 -19.64 -5.51
CA ASP A 94 7.03 -20.21 -4.47
C ASP A 94 6.83 -19.27 -3.27
N ALA A 95 7.74 -18.31 -3.06
CA ALA A 95 7.57 -17.24 -2.08
C ALA A 95 6.70 -16.08 -2.62
N LEU A 96 6.20 -16.18 -3.85
CA LEU A 96 5.56 -15.08 -4.56
C LEU A 96 4.03 -15.13 -4.57
N GLU A 97 3.45 -16.33 -4.44
CA GLU A 97 1.99 -16.54 -4.37
C GLU A 97 1.38 -15.93 -3.08
N VAL A 98 2.17 -15.75 -2.03
CA VAL A 98 1.71 -15.25 -0.71
C VAL A 98 1.88 -13.73 -0.54
N PHE A 99 2.54 -13.03 -1.47
CA PHE A 99 2.94 -11.63 -1.25
C PHE A 99 2.03 -10.56 -1.86
N LEU A 100 1.10 -10.91 -2.76
CA LEU A 100 0.19 -9.92 -3.37
C LEU A 100 -1.13 -9.73 -2.65
N ASP A 101 -1.56 -10.73 -1.87
CA ASP A 101 -2.55 -10.50 -0.81
C ASP A 101 -1.99 -9.62 0.33
N ALA A 102 -0.68 -9.28 0.31
CA ALA A 102 -0.03 -8.50 1.35
C ALA A 102 0.23 -7.03 0.98
N PHE A 103 -0.01 -6.60 -0.27
CA PHE A 103 0.21 -5.21 -0.69
C PHE A 103 -1.11 -4.52 -1.03
N GLU A 104 -1.34 -3.37 -0.39
CA GLU A 104 -2.56 -2.55 -0.55
C GLU A 104 -2.45 -1.58 -1.76
N GLY A 105 -1.83 -2.05 -2.86
CA GLY A 105 -1.71 -1.31 -4.13
C GLY A 105 -0.27 -0.98 -4.59
N PRO A 106 -0.13 -0.32 -5.76
CA PRO A 106 1.17 -0.10 -6.40
C PRO A 106 2.10 0.87 -5.65
N LEU A 107 1.55 1.83 -4.91
CA LEU A 107 2.34 2.74 -4.08
C LEU A 107 2.99 2.01 -2.90
N ASP A 108 2.28 1.01 -2.34
CA ASP A 108 2.81 0.22 -1.23
C ASP A 108 3.97 -0.67 -1.67
N LEU A 109 3.81 -1.31 -2.84
CA LEU A 109 4.87 -2.07 -3.47
C LEU A 109 6.11 -1.20 -3.73
N LEU A 110 5.93 0.01 -4.28
CA LEU A 110 7.03 0.93 -4.51
C LEU A 110 7.70 1.38 -3.21
N LEU A 111 6.92 1.70 -2.18
CA LEU A 111 7.44 2.07 -0.86
C LEU A 111 8.26 0.93 -0.25
N TYR A 112 7.80 -0.31 -0.39
CA TYR A 112 8.52 -1.51 0.03
C TYR A 112 9.87 -1.66 -0.71
N LEU A 113 9.87 -1.52 -2.05
CA LEU A 113 11.10 -1.60 -2.86
C LEU A 113 12.13 -0.53 -2.45
N ILE A 114 11.67 0.70 -2.20
CA ILE A 114 12.52 1.82 -1.74
C ILE A 114 13.13 1.52 -0.37
N LYS A 115 12.29 1.14 0.61
CA LYS A 115 12.72 0.88 1.99
C LYS A 115 13.68 -0.30 2.08
N LYS A 116 13.46 -1.35 1.28
CA LYS A 116 14.33 -2.55 1.26
C LYS A 116 15.76 -2.23 0.82
N GLN A 117 15.94 -1.24 -0.05
CA GLN A 117 17.25 -0.80 -0.53
C GLN A 117 17.92 0.26 0.37
N ASN A 118 17.29 0.63 1.49
CA ASN A 118 17.70 1.75 2.33
C ASN A 118 17.87 3.06 1.53
N LEU A 119 17.05 3.25 0.48
CA LEU A 119 17.04 4.48 -0.29
C LEU A 119 16.14 5.52 0.39
N ASP A 120 16.57 6.77 0.33
CA ASP A 120 15.74 7.91 0.72
C ASP A 120 14.67 8.16 -0.36
N ILE A 121 13.41 8.32 0.06
CA ILE A 121 12.26 8.59 -0.81
C ILE A 121 12.48 9.90 -1.59
N LEU A 122 13.24 10.85 -1.03
CA LEU A 122 13.59 12.10 -1.70
C LEU A 122 14.62 11.92 -2.83
N ASN A 123 15.40 10.84 -2.77
CA ASN A 123 16.53 10.58 -3.68
C ASN A 123 16.37 9.24 -4.40
N ILE A 124 15.20 9.01 -4.98
CA ILE A 124 14.90 7.77 -5.69
C ILE A 124 15.68 7.67 -7.00
N ASN A 125 16.42 6.56 -7.17
CA ASN A 125 16.92 6.14 -8.48
C ASN A 125 15.80 5.47 -9.28
N VAL A 126 15.05 6.28 -10.04
CA VAL A 126 13.89 5.80 -10.81
C VAL A 126 14.25 4.68 -11.78
N PHE A 127 15.47 4.69 -12.35
CA PHE A 127 15.89 3.65 -13.27
C PHE A 127 15.83 2.26 -12.63
N GLN A 128 16.43 2.12 -11.45
CA GLN A 128 16.51 0.83 -10.73
C GLN A 128 15.15 0.40 -10.21
N ILE A 129 14.35 1.35 -9.68
CA ILE A 129 13.04 1.03 -9.12
C ILE A 129 12.04 0.65 -10.23
N THR A 130 12.08 1.33 -11.37
CA THR A 130 11.23 0.98 -12.51
C THR A 130 11.54 -0.42 -13.04
N GLU A 131 12.80 -0.83 -13.13
CA GLU A 131 13.14 -2.18 -13.59
C GLU A 131 12.60 -3.25 -12.64
N GLN A 132 12.80 -3.08 -11.33
CA GLN A 132 12.30 -4.02 -10.34
C GLN A 132 10.77 -4.07 -10.28
N TYR A 133 10.13 -2.91 -10.43
CA TYR A 133 8.67 -2.84 -10.50
C TYR A 133 8.15 -3.62 -11.71
N MET A 134 8.78 -3.48 -12.88
CA MET A 134 8.39 -4.20 -14.09
C MET A 134 8.64 -5.70 -13.97
N GLU A 135 9.77 -6.12 -13.43
CA GLU A 135 10.06 -7.54 -13.14
C GLU A 135 8.97 -8.16 -12.25
N TYR A 136 8.54 -7.42 -11.23
CA TYR A 136 7.48 -7.86 -10.32
C TYR A 136 6.14 -8.01 -11.05
N VAL A 137 5.74 -7.00 -11.83
CA VAL A 137 4.50 -7.02 -12.62
C VAL A 137 4.48 -8.14 -13.66
N GLU A 138 5.62 -8.43 -14.32
CA GLU A 138 5.73 -9.52 -15.29
C GLU A 138 5.60 -10.89 -14.63
N LEU A 139 6.19 -11.06 -13.46
CA LEU A 139 6.10 -12.30 -12.70
C LEU A 139 4.67 -12.57 -12.21
N MET A 140 3.93 -11.53 -11.79
CA MET A 140 2.51 -11.61 -11.47
C MET A 140 1.67 -12.08 -12.65
N HIS A 141 1.93 -11.51 -13.83
CA HIS A 141 1.22 -11.86 -15.05
C HIS A 141 1.47 -13.33 -15.44
N ALA A 142 2.70 -13.83 -15.24
CA ALA A 142 3.04 -15.23 -15.50
C ALA A 142 2.30 -16.21 -14.56
N LEU A 143 2.00 -15.78 -13.33
CA LEU A 143 1.27 -16.58 -12.33
C LEU A 143 -0.26 -16.50 -12.47
N GLN A 144 -0.78 -15.87 -13.55
CA GLN A 144 -2.22 -15.72 -13.82
C GLN A 144 -3.01 -14.97 -12.74
N LEU A 145 -2.36 -14.15 -11.92
CA LEU A 145 -3.08 -13.28 -10.99
C LEU A 145 -3.83 -12.21 -11.80
N GLU A 146 -5.08 -11.92 -11.43
CA GLU A 146 -5.84 -10.81 -12.01
C GLU A 146 -5.10 -9.51 -11.70
N LEU A 147 -4.35 -9.02 -12.68
CA LEU A 147 -3.53 -7.84 -12.50
C LEU A 147 -4.46 -6.63 -12.34
N ALA A 148 -4.45 -5.99 -11.18
CA ALA A 148 -5.26 -4.80 -10.98
C ALA A 148 -4.82 -3.69 -11.94
N ALA A 149 -5.78 -3.00 -12.56
CA ALA A 149 -5.53 -1.94 -13.53
C ALA A 149 -4.59 -0.84 -12.98
N GLU A 150 -4.62 -0.63 -11.66
CA GLU A 150 -3.78 0.33 -10.95
C GLU A 150 -2.28 0.05 -11.11
N TYR A 151 -1.86 -1.22 -11.16
CA TYR A 151 -0.44 -1.58 -11.35
C TYR A 151 0.04 -1.26 -12.76
N LEU A 152 -0.82 -1.44 -13.78
CA LEU A 152 -0.49 -1.09 -15.16
C LEU A 152 -0.41 0.42 -15.35
N VAL A 153 -1.29 1.18 -14.70
CA VAL A 153 -1.25 2.64 -14.72
C VAL A 153 0.06 3.15 -14.11
N MET A 154 0.49 2.56 -12.99
CA MET A 154 1.77 2.92 -12.37
C MET A 154 2.97 2.50 -13.24
N ALA A 155 2.92 1.34 -13.90
CA ALA A 155 3.95 0.92 -14.86
C ALA A 155 4.13 1.96 -15.98
N ALA A 156 3.01 2.43 -16.55
CA ALA A 156 3.01 3.45 -17.59
C ALA A 156 3.60 4.78 -17.08
N MET A 157 3.22 5.21 -15.87
CA MET A 157 3.77 6.42 -15.24
C MET A 157 5.28 6.29 -15.01
N LEU A 158 5.78 5.16 -14.50
CA LEU A 158 7.21 4.93 -14.30
C LEU A 158 7.98 4.90 -15.63
N ALA A 159 7.38 4.36 -16.69
CA ALA A 159 7.96 4.37 -18.03
C ALA A 159 8.03 5.79 -18.61
N GLU A 160 7.00 6.61 -18.41
CA GLU A 160 7.00 8.04 -18.79
C GLU A 160 8.10 8.82 -18.08
N ILE A 161 8.22 8.65 -16.75
CA ILE A 161 9.26 9.29 -15.96
C ILE A 161 10.65 8.82 -16.43
N LYS A 162 10.86 7.51 -16.63
CA LYS A 162 12.13 6.96 -17.15
C LYS A 162 12.48 7.56 -18.52
N SER A 163 11.51 7.69 -19.41
CA SER A 163 11.70 8.29 -20.75
C SER A 163 12.10 9.77 -20.67
N ARG A 164 11.33 10.60 -19.93
CA ARG A 164 11.64 12.03 -19.76
C ARG A 164 13.00 12.28 -19.11
N MET A 165 13.38 11.45 -18.15
CA MET A 165 14.68 11.57 -17.48
C MET A 165 15.88 11.19 -18.37
N LEU A 166 15.68 10.32 -19.37
CA LEU A 166 16.75 9.86 -20.26
C LEU A 166 16.91 10.70 -21.51
N LEU A 167 15.87 11.46 -21.92
CA LEU A 167 15.90 12.24 -23.15
C LEU A 167 16.64 13.58 -22.95
N PRO A 168 17.49 13.99 -23.90
CA PRO A 168 18.15 15.29 -23.84
C PRO A 168 17.14 16.42 -24.01
N ARG A 169 17.21 17.43 -23.12
CA ARG A 169 16.33 18.61 -23.16
C ARG A 169 16.62 19.49 -24.38
N SER A 170 15.57 19.99 -25.01
CA SER A 170 15.62 20.99 -26.07
C SER A 170 16.13 22.32 -25.49
N LYS A 171 17.20 22.90 -26.05
CA LYS A 171 17.73 24.21 -25.59
C LYS A 171 16.78 25.39 -25.81
N ASP A 172 15.67 25.18 -26.52
CA ASP A 172 14.71 26.22 -26.86
C ASP A 172 13.61 26.39 -25.78
N GLU A 173 13.61 25.55 -24.74
CA GLU A 173 12.63 25.54 -23.63
C GLU A 173 13.21 25.99 -22.28
N ASP A 174 14.42 26.58 -22.26
CA ASP A 174 15.17 26.97 -21.05
C ASP A 174 14.55 28.13 -20.23
N ASP A 175 13.36 28.63 -20.59
CA ASP A 175 12.69 29.76 -19.90
C ASP A 175 11.54 29.34 -18.96
N GLU A 176 11.13 28.06 -18.95
CA GLU A 176 10.21 27.52 -17.94
C GLU A 176 10.99 26.55 -17.02
N GLU A 177 11.00 26.80 -15.71
CA GLU A 177 11.52 25.87 -14.71
C GLU A 177 10.70 24.58 -14.75
N GLU A 178 11.06 23.65 -15.64
CA GLU A 178 10.39 22.37 -15.77
C GLU A 178 10.55 21.59 -14.45
N GLU A 179 9.43 21.30 -13.79
CA GLU A 179 9.39 20.54 -12.53
C GLU A 179 10.13 19.19 -12.70
N ASP A 180 10.78 18.70 -11.64
CA ASP A 180 11.37 17.36 -11.65
C ASP A 180 10.29 16.36 -12.08
N PRO A 181 10.47 15.57 -13.16
CA PRO A 181 9.45 14.63 -13.64
C PRO A 181 9.06 13.60 -12.59
N ARG A 182 9.85 13.44 -11.52
CA ARG A 182 9.59 12.55 -10.39
C ARG A 182 8.76 13.20 -9.27
N ALA A 183 8.59 14.52 -9.28
CA ALA A 183 8.03 15.27 -8.16
C ALA A 183 6.64 14.75 -7.75
N GLU A 184 5.78 14.47 -8.73
CA GLU A 184 4.46 13.94 -8.47
C GLU A 184 4.51 12.56 -7.79
N LEU A 185 5.39 11.67 -8.26
CA LEU A 185 5.56 10.34 -7.69
C LEU A 185 6.07 10.41 -6.24
N ILE A 186 7.09 11.24 -5.99
CA ILE A 186 7.65 11.44 -4.65
C ILE A 186 6.56 11.97 -3.71
N ARG A 187 5.78 12.96 -4.13
CA ARG A 187 4.68 13.50 -3.32
C ARG A 187 3.67 12.41 -2.96
N ARG A 188 3.21 11.62 -3.93
CA ARG A 188 2.25 10.53 -3.68
C ARG A 188 2.82 9.45 -2.74
N LEU A 189 4.10 9.12 -2.86
CA LEU A 189 4.77 8.16 -1.98
C LEU A 189 4.87 8.68 -0.54
N GLN A 190 5.18 9.96 -0.35
CA GLN A 190 5.22 10.59 0.97
C GLN A 190 3.84 10.66 1.63
N GLU A 191 2.81 11.06 0.86
CA GLU A 191 1.43 11.06 1.34
C GLU A 191 0.99 9.66 1.77
N TYR A 192 1.27 8.65 0.93
CA TYR A 192 0.95 7.26 1.25
C TYR A 192 1.70 6.77 2.50
N GLU A 193 3.01 7.05 2.62
CA GLU A 193 3.78 6.68 3.81
C GLU A 193 3.20 7.32 5.09
N GLN A 194 2.79 8.58 5.03
CA GLN A 194 2.18 9.27 6.15
C GLN A 194 0.88 8.58 6.60
N PHE A 195 0.01 8.23 5.64
CA PHE A 195 -1.25 7.54 5.95
C PHE A 195 -1.02 6.11 6.41
N LYS A 196 -0.07 5.39 5.82
CA LYS A 196 0.31 4.04 6.26
C LYS A 196 0.78 4.05 7.72
N THR A 197 1.67 4.98 8.06
CA THR A 197 2.15 5.16 9.44
C THR A 197 1.01 5.53 10.39
N ALA A 198 0.07 6.39 9.95
CA ALA A 198 -1.09 6.74 10.77
C ALA A 198 -2.03 5.54 10.98
N ALA A 199 -2.21 4.69 9.98
CA ALA A 199 -3.00 3.46 10.07
C ALA A 199 -2.37 2.44 11.02
N GLU A 200 -1.04 2.25 10.94
CA GLU A 200 -0.26 1.40 11.86
C GLU A 200 -0.40 1.92 13.31
N ASN A 201 -0.17 3.21 13.53
CA ASN A 201 -0.34 3.84 14.85
C ASN A 201 -1.77 3.67 15.40
N LEU A 202 -2.78 3.73 14.53
CA LEU A 202 -4.18 3.53 14.90
C LEU A 202 -4.47 2.06 15.25
N ASP A 203 -3.82 1.11 14.58
CA ASP A 203 -3.98 -0.31 14.86
C ASP A 203 -3.37 -0.73 16.21
N GLU A 204 -2.28 -0.08 16.58
CA GLU A 204 -1.62 -0.24 17.88
C GLU A 204 -2.44 0.31 19.07
N ILE A 205 -3.45 1.16 18.83
CA ILE A 205 -4.28 1.68 19.92
C ILE A 205 -5.05 0.52 20.58
N PRO A 206 -4.94 0.35 21.93
CA PRO A 206 -5.65 -0.70 22.65
C PRO A 206 -7.16 -0.58 22.48
N ARG A 207 -7.81 -1.69 22.11
CA ARG A 207 -9.26 -1.72 21.85
C ARG A 207 -10.01 -2.40 22.99
N VAL A 208 -11.13 -1.81 23.39
CA VAL A 208 -12.08 -2.45 24.31
C VAL A 208 -12.69 -3.68 23.61
N GLY A 209 -12.67 -4.83 24.27
CA GLY A 209 -13.10 -6.12 23.73
C GLY A 209 -12.02 -6.92 22.98
N ARG A 210 -10.85 -6.33 22.71
CA ARG A 210 -9.64 -7.04 22.20
C ARG A 210 -8.55 -7.09 23.27
N ASP A 211 -8.14 -5.91 23.72
CA ASP A 211 -7.01 -5.72 24.65
C ASP A 211 -7.50 -5.33 26.05
N ILE A 212 -8.59 -4.56 26.11
CA ILE A 212 -9.20 -4.08 27.35
C ILE A 212 -10.55 -4.78 27.55
N PHE A 213 -10.67 -5.59 28.59
CA PHE A 213 -11.93 -6.22 28.96
C PHE A 213 -12.58 -5.41 30.09
N THR A 214 -13.75 -4.85 29.83
CA THR A 214 -14.52 -4.12 30.84
C THR A 214 -15.25 -5.12 31.73
N THR A 215 -15.10 -4.97 33.05
CA THR A 215 -15.95 -5.68 34.00
C THR A 215 -17.23 -4.88 34.21
N SER A 216 -18.37 -5.57 34.18
CA SER A 216 -19.66 -4.99 34.57
C SER A 216 -20.02 -5.53 35.94
N GLU A 217 -19.85 -4.70 36.96
CA GLU A 217 -20.50 -4.97 38.24
C GLU A 217 -21.99 -4.72 38.06
N HIS A 218 -22.79 -5.77 38.28
CA HIS A 218 -24.23 -5.63 38.33
C HIS A 218 -24.55 -4.83 39.60
N GLN A 219 -24.83 -3.54 39.43
CA GLN A 219 -25.52 -2.80 40.47
C GLN A 219 -26.86 -3.50 40.73
N PRO A 220 -27.27 -3.67 42.00
CA PRO A 220 -28.60 -4.18 42.30
C PRO A 220 -29.63 -3.32 41.55
N ASP A 221 -30.66 -3.95 41.01
CA ASP A 221 -31.74 -3.29 40.28
C ASP A 221 -32.41 -2.24 41.19
N TYR A 222 -31.92 -1.01 41.08
CA TYR A 222 -32.62 0.15 41.60
C TYR A 222 -33.63 0.55 40.55
N GLU A 223 -34.88 0.13 40.73
CA GLU A 223 -36.03 0.71 40.05
C GLU A 223 -36.23 2.15 40.54
N ARG A 224 -35.33 3.05 40.12
CA ARG A 224 -35.68 4.47 40.11
C ARG A 224 -36.68 4.63 38.98
N PRO A 225 -37.88 5.17 39.22
CA PRO A 225 -38.78 5.52 38.14
C PRO A 225 -38.04 6.49 37.21
N ARG A 226 -37.61 5.98 36.05
CA ARG A 226 -36.99 6.80 35.02
C ARG A 226 -38.11 7.66 34.46
N LEU A 227 -38.04 8.96 34.73
CA LEU A 227 -38.89 9.92 34.06
C LEU A 227 -38.51 9.90 32.58
N HIS A 228 -39.38 9.30 31.76
CA HIS A 228 -39.26 9.42 30.32
C HIS A 228 -39.49 10.88 29.94
N PRO A 229 -38.71 11.43 28.99
CA PRO A 229 -39.01 12.75 28.45
C PRO A 229 -40.39 12.72 27.80
N ASP A 230 -41.13 13.81 27.93
CA ASP A 230 -42.38 13.98 27.20
C ASP A 230 -42.07 14.04 25.71
N VAL A 231 -42.59 13.08 24.93
CA VAL A 231 -42.42 13.01 23.48
C VAL A 231 -43.59 13.74 22.82
N ASP A 232 -43.27 14.76 22.01
CA ASP A 232 -44.30 15.47 21.23
C ASP A 232 -44.70 14.67 19.98
N MET A 233 -45.94 14.81 19.52
CA MET A 233 -46.44 14.15 18.32
C MET A 233 -45.58 14.49 17.09
N ARG A 234 -45.03 15.71 17.04
CA ARG A 234 -44.10 16.15 16.00
C ARG A 234 -42.82 15.30 15.96
N GLU A 235 -42.27 14.94 17.11
CA GLU A 235 -41.06 14.12 17.20
C GLU A 235 -41.32 12.70 16.69
N MET A 236 -42.50 12.14 16.98
CA MET A 236 -42.91 10.85 16.44
C MET A 236 -43.03 10.88 14.90
N LEU A 237 -43.58 11.96 14.34
CA LEU A 237 -43.69 12.13 12.88
C LEU A 237 -42.32 12.29 12.20
N LEU A 238 -41.37 12.97 12.86
CA LEU A 238 -40.00 13.10 12.36
C LEU A 238 -39.26 11.76 12.40
N ALA A 239 -39.39 10.99 13.49
CA ALA A 239 -38.83 9.65 13.60
C ALA A 239 -39.42 8.71 12.53
N LEU A 240 -40.73 8.78 12.29
CA LEU A 240 -41.39 7.99 11.23
C LEU A 240 -40.88 8.38 9.84
N LYS A 241 -40.70 9.68 9.56
CA LYS A 241 -40.13 10.15 8.29
C LYS A 241 -38.72 9.58 8.07
N GLU A 242 -37.89 9.54 9.10
CA GLU A 242 -36.53 9.01 9.00
C GLU A 242 -36.52 7.49 8.75
N VAL A 243 -37.44 6.75 9.39
CA VAL A 243 -37.65 5.32 9.13
C VAL A 243 -38.09 5.08 7.69
N LEU A 244 -39.05 5.86 7.18
CA LEU A 244 -39.51 5.76 5.79
C LEU A 244 -38.39 6.09 4.79
N ALA A 245 -37.63 7.15 5.03
CA ALA A 245 -36.50 7.51 4.17
C ALA A 245 -35.42 6.42 4.11
N ARG A 246 -35.15 5.72 5.23
CA ARG A 246 -34.25 4.56 5.22
C ARG A 246 -34.88 3.39 4.48
N ALA A 247 -36.16 3.11 4.67
CA ALA A 247 -36.87 2.05 3.96
C ALA A 247 -36.84 2.27 2.43
N ASP A 248 -37.00 3.53 1.97
CA ASP A 248 -36.87 3.90 0.56
C ASP A 248 -35.45 3.65 0.02
N MET A 249 -34.41 3.80 0.85
CA MET A 249 -33.03 3.44 0.46
C MET A 249 -32.80 1.92 0.39
N PHE A 250 -33.66 1.12 1.03
CA PHE A 250 -33.70 -0.33 0.93
C PHE A 250 -34.71 -0.82 -0.11
N GLU A 251 -35.27 0.05 -0.96
CA GLU A 251 -35.84 -0.41 -2.22
C GLU A 251 -34.70 -0.98 -3.05
N GLU A 252 -34.47 -2.28 -2.88
CA GLU A 252 -33.76 -3.09 -3.84
C GLU A 252 -34.39 -2.78 -5.19
N HIS A 253 -33.61 -2.20 -6.10
CA HIS A 253 -33.93 -2.24 -7.50
C HIS A 253 -33.93 -3.73 -7.86
N GLU A 254 -35.10 -4.37 -7.76
CA GLU A 254 -35.29 -5.77 -8.09
C GLU A 254 -35.10 -5.85 -9.60
N ILE A 255 -33.84 -5.97 -10.03
CA ILE A 255 -33.50 -6.31 -11.41
C ILE A 255 -33.95 -7.75 -11.57
N GLN A 256 -35.24 -7.95 -11.85
CA GLN A 256 -35.75 -9.21 -12.33
C GLN A 256 -35.13 -9.46 -13.69
N ARG A 257 -33.97 -10.12 -13.71
CA ARG A 257 -33.44 -10.72 -14.92
C ARG A 257 -34.16 -12.03 -15.14
N GLU A 258 -35.16 -12.00 -15.99
CA GLU A 258 -35.41 -13.11 -16.89
C GLU A 258 -35.84 -12.56 -18.25
N THR A 259 -34.86 -12.23 -19.08
CA THR A 259 -35.09 -12.17 -20.53
C THR A 259 -35.30 -13.60 -20.97
N LEU A 260 -36.55 -14.06 -21.00
CA LEU A 260 -36.91 -15.30 -21.67
C LEU A 260 -36.34 -15.25 -23.10
N SER A 261 -35.31 -16.05 -23.35
CA SER A 261 -34.66 -16.08 -24.65
C SER A 261 -35.64 -16.67 -25.66
N THR A 262 -35.93 -15.92 -26.73
CA THR A 262 -36.79 -16.42 -27.83
C THR A 262 -36.27 -17.75 -28.36
N ARG A 263 -34.94 -17.93 -28.45
CA ARG A 263 -34.31 -19.19 -28.90
C ARG A 263 -34.58 -20.34 -27.93
N GLN A 264 -34.51 -20.11 -26.63
CA GLN A 264 -34.86 -21.14 -25.64
C GLN A 264 -36.33 -21.53 -25.78
N ARG A 265 -37.22 -20.54 -25.91
CA ARG A 265 -38.66 -20.77 -26.07
C ARG A 265 -39.00 -21.54 -27.35
N MET A 266 -38.26 -21.31 -28.44
CA MET A 266 -38.38 -22.11 -29.67
C MET A 266 -38.06 -23.60 -29.43
N GLY A 267 -37.02 -23.89 -28.64
CA GLY A 267 -36.67 -25.25 -28.25
C GLY A 267 -37.79 -25.95 -27.47
N GLU A 268 -38.33 -25.28 -26.45
CA GLU A 268 -39.44 -25.81 -25.64
C GLU A 268 -40.71 -26.06 -26.48
N VAL A 269 -41.02 -25.18 -27.43
CA VAL A 269 -42.16 -25.36 -28.35
C VAL A 269 -41.93 -26.58 -29.24
N LEU A 270 -40.73 -26.76 -29.81
CA LEU A 270 -40.41 -27.93 -30.63
C LEU A 270 -40.44 -29.23 -29.83
N GLU A 271 -39.97 -29.24 -28.58
CA GLU A 271 -40.05 -30.40 -27.69
C GLU A 271 -41.51 -30.82 -27.44
N ARG A 272 -42.41 -29.85 -27.20
CA ARG A 272 -43.85 -30.13 -27.05
C ARG A 272 -44.49 -30.63 -28.34
N LEU A 273 -43.93 -30.28 -29.49
CA LEU A 273 -44.38 -30.71 -30.81
C LEU A 273 -43.66 -31.97 -31.32
N ASN A 274 -42.80 -32.61 -30.51
CA ASN A 274 -41.94 -33.75 -30.89
C ASN A 274 -42.73 -35.08 -31.09
N GLY A 275 -43.98 -34.99 -31.54
CA GLY A 275 -44.84 -36.12 -31.91
C GLY A 275 -45.53 -35.86 -33.25
N THR A 276 -46.14 -36.91 -33.83
CA THR A 276 -46.86 -36.79 -35.12
C THR A 276 -48.26 -36.17 -35.01
N ALA A 277 -48.69 -35.80 -33.80
CA ALA A 277 -50.03 -35.30 -33.51
C ALA A 277 -50.13 -33.77 -33.66
N PHE A 278 -51.33 -33.30 -34.01
CA PHE A 278 -51.67 -31.88 -34.00
C PHE A 278 -51.90 -31.40 -32.57
N VAL A 279 -51.25 -30.31 -32.19
CA VAL A 279 -51.36 -29.71 -30.85
C VAL A 279 -52.16 -28.40 -30.96
N PRO A 280 -53.20 -28.17 -30.15
CA PRO A 280 -53.93 -26.90 -30.18
C PRO A 280 -53.02 -25.74 -29.80
N PHE A 281 -53.02 -24.66 -30.59
CA PHE A 281 -52.14 -23.49 -30.43
C PHE A 281 -52.18 -22.90 -29.01
N ILE A 282 -53.37 -22.84 -28.40
CA ILE A 282 -53.57 -22.30 -27.05
C ILE A 282 -52.80 -23.06 -25.96
N THR A 283 -52.47 -24.34 -26.17
CA THR A 283 -51.78 -25.17 -25.17
C THR A 283 -50.26 -24.93 -25.14
N LEU A 284 -49.73 -24.17 -26.11
CA LEU A 284 -48.33 -23.76 -26.11
C LEU A 284 -48.06 -22.65 -25.09
N PHE A 285 -49.09 -21.96 -24.60
CA PHE A 285 -48.97 -20.83 -23.69
C PHE A 285 -49.18 -21.25 -22.23
N ASP A 286 -48.37 -20.73 -21.31
CA ASP A 286 -48.57 -20.89 -19.86
C ASP A 286 -49.12 -19.58 -19.26
N PRO A 287 -50.37 -19.56 -18.74
CA PRO A 287 -50.97 -18.38 -18.11
C PRO A 287 -50.19 -17.85 -16.90
N ARG A 288 -49.38 -18.69 -16.23
CA ARG A 288 -48.61 -18.31 -15.04
C ARG A 288 -47.45 -17.37 -15.35
N GLU A 289 -46.97 -17.36 -16.59
CA GLU A 289 -45.87 -16.49 -17.04
C GLU A 289 -46.32 -15.05 -17.38
N GLY A 290 -47.62 -14.77 -17.24
CA GLY A 290 -48.18 -13.44 -17.49
C GLY A 290 -48.05 -12.98 -18.95
N ARG A 291 -48.24 -11.67 -19.16
CA ARG A 291 -48.29 -11.08 -20.52
C ARG A 291 -46.97 -11.24 -21.29
N LEU A 292 -45.82 -11.16 -20.61
CA LEU A 292 -44.51 -11.26 -21.25
C LEU A 292 -44.22 -12.67 -21.77
N GLY A 293 -44.49 -13.72 -20.97
CA GLY A 293 -44.33 -15.11 -21.43
C GLY A 293 -45.21 -15.45 -22.63
N VAL A 294 -46.45 -14.92 -22.65
CA VAL A 294 -47.35 -15.06 -23.81
C VAL A 294 -46.76 -14.40 -25.06
N VAL A 295 -46.23 -13.18 -24.94
CA VAL A 295 -45.62 -12.47 -26.08
C VAL A 295 -44.39 -13.19 -26.61
N VAL A 296 -43.50 -13.67 -25.73
CA VAL A 296 -42.28 -14.39 -26.15
C VAL A 296 -42.62 -15.72 -26.81
N THR A 297 -43.59 -16.46 -26.28
CA THR A 297 -44.07 -17.72 -26.88
C THR A 297 -44.70 -17.48 -28.24
N PHE A 298 -45.48 -16.40 -28.39
CA PHE A 298 -46.03 -16.01 -29.68
C PHE A 298 -44.95 -15.68 -30.71
N LEU A 299 -43.95 -14.88 -30.32
CA LEU A 299 -42.80 -14.56 -31.17
C LEU A 299 -42.01 -15.80 -31.57
N ALA A 300 -41.80 -16.74 -30.65
CA ALA A 300 -41.14 -18.02 -30.94
C ALA A 300 -41.92 -18.84 -31.97
N VAL A 301 -43.25 -18.94 -31.85
CA VAL A 301 -44.10 -19.64 -32.84
C VAL A 301 -44.06 -18.94 -34.20
N MET A 302 -44.08 -17.60 -34.24
CA MET A 302 -43.94 -16.85 -35.50
C MET A 302 -42.58 -17.06 -36.16
N GLU A 303 -41.49 -17.08 -35.38
CA GLU A 303 -40.15 -17.33 -35.91
C GLU A 303 -40.02 -18.78 -36.43
N LEU A 304 -40.52 -19.77 -35.69
CA LEU A 304 -40.56 -21.17 -36.16
C LEU A 304 -41.39 -21.35 -37.44
N THR A 305 -42.49 -20.60 -37.58
CA THR A 305 -43.32 -20.62 -38.79
C THR A 305 -42.57 -20.00 -39.97
N LYS A 306 -41.86 -18.89 -39.73
CA LYS A 306 -41.00 -18.22 -40.72
C LYS A 306 -39.82 -19.10 -41.16
N GLU A 307 -39.21 -19.83 -40.23
CA GLU A 307 -38.17 -20.82 -40.50
C GLU A 307 -38.71 -22.13 -41.10
N SER A 308 -40.03 -22.24 -41.33
CA SER A 308 -40.65 -23.42 -41.94
C SER A 308 -40.48 -24.71 -41.12
N LEU A 309 -40.28 -24.60 -39.80
CA LEU A 309 -40.13 -25.72 -38.87
C LEU A 309 -41.48 -26.23 -38.32
N ILE A 310 -42.52 -25.41 -38.37
CA ILE A 310 -43.87 -25.76 -37.92
C ILE A 310 -44.93 -25.34 -38.94
N ASP A 311 -46.05 -26.05 -38.93
CA ASP A 311 -47.23 -25.78 -39.74
C ASP A 311 -48.42 -25.39 -38.85
N LEU A 312 -49.16 -24.36 -39.28
CA LEU A 312 -50.38 -23.88 -38.65
C LEU A 312 -51.58 -24.27 -39.51
N ILE A 313 -52.54 -25.00 -38.95
CA ILE A 313 -53.73 -25.47 -39.65
C ILE A 313 -54.99 -24.97 -38.95
N GLN A 314 -55.90 -24.41 -39.74
CA GLN A 314 -57.25 -24.02 -39.32
C GLN A 314 -58.25 -24.54 -40.35
N ASN A 315 -59.18 -25.41 -39.91
CA ASN A 315 -60.08 -26.13 -40.82
C ASN A 315 -61.24 -25.26 -41.35
N GLU A 316 -61.75 -24.34 -40.53
CA GLU A 316 -62.86 -23.45 -40.87
C GLU A 316 -62.60 -22.04 -40.32
N ALA A 317 -63.26 -21.03 -40.87
CA ALA A 317 -63.13 -19.66 -40.37
C ALA A 317 -63.50 -19.60 -38.88
N PHE A 318 -62.62 -19.00 -38.07
CA PHE A 318 -62.76 -18.90 -36.61
C PHE A 318 -62.70 -20.24 -35.83
N ALA A 319 -62.35 -21.36 -36.48
CA ALA A 319 -62.09 -22.61 -35.78
C ALA A 319 -60.74 -22.58 -35.02
N PRO A 320 -60.54 -23.46 -34.01
CA PRO A 320 -59.28 -23.53 -33.28
C PRO A 320 -58.08 -23.80 -34.18
N ILE A 321 -57.01 -23.04 -33.98
CA ILE A 321 -55.74 -23.20 -34.70
C ILE A 321 -54.96 -24.37 -34.08
N HIS A 322 -54.47 -25.26 -34.94
CA HIS A 322 -53.62 -26.37 -34.56
C HIS A 322 -52.21 -26.19 -35.11
N VAL A 323 -51.22 -26.62 -34.35
CA VAL A 323 -49.79 -26.53 -34.65
C VAL A 323 -49.22 -27.94 -34.77
N LYS A 324 -48.35 -28.14 -35.75
CA LYS A 324 -47.63 -29.40 -35.95
C LYS A 324 -46.17 -29.12 -36.32
N ALA A 325 -45.24 -29.91 -35.80
CA ALA A 325 -43.86 -29.88 -36.28
C ALA A 325 -43.80 -30.39 -37.73
N ARG A 326 -43.08 -29.69 -38.59
CA ARG A 326 -42.82 -30.16 -39.95
C ARG A 326 -41.75 -31.25 -39.87
N SER A 327 -42.11 -32.47 -40.21
CA SER A 327 -41.14 -33.55 -40.38
C SER A 327 -40.23 -33.20 -41.56
N ALA A 328 -38.92 -33.16 -41.31
CA ALA A 328 -37.89 -32.94 -42.33
C ALA A 328 -37.95 -34.00 -43.45
#